data_AF-A0A022QQC0-F1
#
_entry.id   AF-A0A022QQC0-F1
#
_cell.length_a   1.000
_cell.length_b   1.000
_cell.length_c   1.000
_cell.angle_alpha   90.00
_cell.angle_beta   90.00
_cell.angle_gamma   90.00
#
_symmetry.space_group_name_H-M   'P 1'
#
loop_
_entity.id
_entity.type
_entity.pdbx_description
1 polymer ?
#
loop_
_entity_poly.entity_id
_entity_poly.type
_entity_poly.pdbx_seq_one_letter_code
_entity_poly.pdbx_strand_id
1 'polypeptide(L)'
;LSNASYQAQAQFVNQWVQSHISDSQSIGKPFVISEFGKSYKYPGYSVGARDSYLSEIYTSVYNCAKSGGPCGGALFWQVMDLGMENMGDGYEIVLQKSSSTDSIIYAQSKRMSSLH
;
A
#
# COMPACT_ATOMS: atom_id res chain seq x y z
N LEU A 1 -2.49 16.80 1.40
CA LEU A 1 -1.23 16.22 0.88
C LEU A 1 -1.10 16.29 -0.65
N SER A 2 -2.19 16.39 -1.42
CA SER A 2 -2.15 16.37 -2.90
C SER A 2 -1.25 17.41 -3.55
N ASN A 3 -1.02 18.55 -2.90
CA ASN A 3 -0.11 19.61 -3.38
C ASN A 3 1.27 19.60 -2.71
N ALA A 4 1.58 18.61 -1.88
CA ALA A 4 2.89 18.45 -1.24
C ALA A 4 3.87 17.73 -2.17
N SER A 5 5.17 17.95 -1.98
CA SER A 5 6.21 17.22 -2.72
C SER A 5 6.13 15.71 -2.48
N TYR A 6 6.68 14.92 -3.40
CA TYR A 6 6.78 13.46 -3.22
C TYR A 6 7.43 13.09 -1.88
N GLN A 7 8.53 13.76 -1.54
CA GLN A 7 9.26 13.52 -0.29
C GLN A 7 8.39 13.80 0.95
N ALA A 8 7.62 14.89 0.94
CA ALA A 8 6.73 15.21 2.04
C ALA A 8 5.58 14.20 2.18
N GLN A 9 5.04 13.71 1.06
CA GLN A 9 4.02 12.64 1.07
C GLN A 9 4.60 11.33 1.61
N ALA A 10 5.79 10.93 1.15
CA ALA A 10 6.47 9.72 1.61
C ALA A 10 6.81 9.79 3.11
N GLN A 11 7.32 10.94 3.57
CA GLN A 11 7.60 11.18 4.98
C GLN A 11 6.33 11.09 5.84
N PHE A 12 5.22 11.69 5.40
CA PHE A 12 3.94 11.58 6.09
C PHE A 12 3.49 10.11 6.19
N VAL A 13 3.55 9.36 5.10
CA VAL A 13 3.12 7.96 5.05
C VAL A 13 3.97 7.10 5.99
N ASN A 14 5.29 7.31 6.00
CA ASN A 14 6.18 6.62 6.91
C ASN A 14 5.81 6.91 8.38
N GLN A 15 5.66 8.18 8.75
CA GLN A 15 5.28 8.57 10.11
C GLN A 15 3.91 8.03 10.51
N TRP A 16 2.94 8.09 9.60
CA TRP A 16 1.59 7.57 9.81
C TRP A 16 1.61 6.07 10.14
N VAL A 17 2.33 5.28 9.33
CA VAL A 17 2.45 3.83 9.54
C VAL A 17 3.16 3.52 10.86
N GLN A 18 4.29 4.18 11.16
CA GLN A 18 5.04 3.93 12.40
C GLN A 18 4.25 4.29 13.67
N SER A 19 3.49 5.39 13.64
CA SER A 19 2.62 5.78 14.76
C SER A 19 1.56 4.71 15.03
N HIS A 20 0.84 4.26 14.00
CA HIS A 20 -0.22 3.28 14.16
C HIS A 20 0.30 1.89 14.56
N ILE A 21 1.48 1.50 14.10
CA ILE A 21 2.17 0.30 14.60
C ILE A 21 2.42 0.41 16.10
N SER A 22 2.96 1.54 16.56
CA SER A 22 3.27 1.77 17.97
C SER A 22 2.01 1.75 18.84
N ASP A 23 0.95 2.42 18.39
CA ASP A 23 -0.34 2.44 19.07
C ASP A 23 -0.95 1.04 19.15
N SER A 24 -0.96 0.29 18.05
CA SER A 24 -1.50 -1.07 18.00
C SER A 24 -0.72 -2.05 18.89
N GLN A 25 0.61 -1.91 18.93
CA GLN A 25 1.47 -2.68 19.84
C GLN A 25 1.12 -2.39 21.30
N SER A 26 0.91 -1.10 21.65
CA SER A 26 0.61 -0.70 23.04
C SER A 26 -0.70 -1.27 23.57
N ILE A 27 -1.70 -1.45 22.69
CA ILE A 27 -3.01 -2.00 23.05
C ILE A 27 -3.11 -3.52 22.82
N GLY A 28 -2.04 -4.17 22.36
CA GLY A 28 -1.98 -5.61 22.13
C GLY A 28 -2.96 -6.12 21.06
N LYS A 29 -3.25 -5.30 20.03
CA LYS A 29 -4.15 -5.69 18.92
C LYS A 29 -3.40 -5.73 17.59
N PRO A 30 -3.84 -6.57 16.62
CA PRO A 30 -3.29 -6.54 15.28
C PRO A 30 -3.59 -5.23 14.54
N PHE A 31 -2.65 -4.78 13.71
CA PHE A 31 -2.76 -3.63 12.83
C PHE A 31 -2.88 -4.08 11.37
N VAL A 32 -3.91 -3.59 10.68
CA VAL A 32 -4.08 -3.79 9.24
C VAL A 32 -4.27 -2.42 8.60
N ILE A 33 -3.53 -2.15 7.54
CA ILE A 33 -3.78 -0.98 6.69
C ILE A 33 -4.91 -1.35 5.74
N SER A 34 -6.13 -0.93 6.05
CA SER A 34 -7.32 -1.35 5.30
C SER A 34 -7.50 -0.64 3.96
N GLU A 35 -6.89 0.53 3.78
CA GLU A 35 -6.95 1.29 2.53
C GLU A 35 -5.65 2.06 2.30
N PHE A 36 -5.11 1.94 1.09
CA PHE A 36 -4.05 2.79 0.58
C PHE A 36 -4.00 2.71 -0.95
N GLY A 37 -3.52 3.77 -1.61
CA GLY A 37 -3.36 3.75 -3.06
C GLY A 37 -2.75 5.04 -3.62
N LYS A 38 -2.42 5.01 -4.92
CA LYS A 38 -1.89 6.17 -5.67
C LYS A 38 -2.80 6.48 -6.85
N SER A 39 -3.48 7.62 -6.77
CA SER A 39 -4.47 8.01 -7.77
C SER A 39 -3.85 8.72 -8.97
N TYR A 40 -4.36 8.40 -10.16
CA TYR A 40 -3.97 9.07 -11.41
C TYR A 40 -4.59 10.47 -11.58
N LYS A 41 -5.54 10.83 -10.71
CA LYS A 41 -6.19 12.15 -10.73
C LYS A 41 -5.29 13.26 -10.17
N TYR A 42 -4.16 12.93 -9.56
CA TYR A 42 -3.26 13.90 -8.95
C TYR A 42 -1.94 14.06 -9.73
N PRO A 43 -1.32 15.25 -9.71
CA PRO A 43 -0.03 15.49 -10.36
C PRO A 43 1.07 14.54 -9.88
N GLY A 44 1.99 14.21 -10.79
CA GLY A 44 3.11 13.31 -10.50
C GLY A 44 2.72 11.83 -10.48
N TYR A 45 1.52 11.48 -10.96
CA TYR A 45 1.18 10.09 -11.19
C TYR A 45 1.98 9.49 -12.34
N SER A 46 2.46 8.27 -12.12
CA SER A 46 2.85 7.30 -13.12
C SER A 46 2.62 5.91 -12.52
N VAL A 47 2.60 4.86 -13.35
CA VAL A 47 2.56 3.48 -12.86
C VAL A 47 3.77 3.22 -11.94
N GLY A 48 4.96 3.71 -12.31
CA GLY A 48 6.14 3.64 -11.44
C GLY A 48 5.97 4.33 -10.09
N ALA A 49 5.29 5.49 -10.04
CA ALA A 49 5.01 6.17 -8.78
C ALA A 49 3.99 5.40 -7.91
N ARG A 50 3.01 4.73 -8.52
CA ARG A 50 2.10 3.81 -7.83
C ARG A 50 2.87 2.60 -7.28
N ASP A 51 3.69 1.99 -8.11
CA ASP A 51 4.47 0.80 -7.78
C ASP A 51 5.46 1.05 -6.63
N SER A 52 6.18 2.18 -6.65
CA SER A 52 7.04 2.59 -5.54
C SER A 52 6.24 2.80 -4.25
N TYR A 53 5.09 3.49 -4.33
CA TYR A 53 4.25 3.75 -3.17
C TYR A 53 3.69 2.45 -2.54
N LEU A 54 3.19 1.52 -3.36
CA LEU A 54 2.73 0.21 -2.90
C LEU A 54 3.89 -0.57 -2.25
N SER A 55 5.06 -0.56 -2.88
CA SER A 55 6.25 -1.27 -2.38
C SER A 55 6.73 -0.73 -1.03
N GLU A 56 6.68 0.58 -0.81
CA GLU A 56 7.04 1.21 0.47
C GLU A 56 6.12 0.76 1.61
N ILE A 57 4.80 0.75 1.38
CA ILE A 57 3.81 0.31 2.37
C ILE A 57 3.97 -1.19 2.65
N TYR A 58 4.03 -2.01 1.60
CA TYR A 58 4.20 -3.46 1.75
C TYR A 58 5.51 -3.84 2.46
N THR A 59 6.60 -3.14 2.17
CA THR A 59 7.88 -3.36 2.86
C THR A 59 7.78 -3.00 4.34
N SER A 60 7.10 -1.90 4.67
CA SER A 60 6.89 -1.50 6.07
C SER A 60 6.07 -2.53 6.84
N VAL A 61 4.96 -3.00 6.26
CA VAL A 61 4.09 -4.04 6.84
C VAL A 61 4.82 -5.36 7.00
N TYR A 62 5.55 -5.81 5.97
CA TYR A 62 6.35 -7.03 6.03
C TYR A 62 7.43 -6.95 7.11
N ASN A 63 8.17 -5.84 7.20
CA ASN A 63 9.25 -5.70 8.18
C ASN A 63 8.70 -5.74 9.61
N CYS A 64 7.59 -5.05 9.85
CA CYS A 64 6.87 -5.08 11.12
C CYS A 64 6.40 -6.50 11.48
N ALA A 65 5.76 -7.22 10.56
CA ALA A 65 5.32 -8.59 10.78
C ALA A 65 6.51 -9.55 11.01
N LYS A 66 7.56 -9.44 10.19
CA LYS A 66 8.79 -10.24 10.29
C LYS A 66 9.50 -10.06 11.64
N SER A 67 9.44 -8.88 12.24
CA SER A 67 10.03 -8.62 13.56
C SER A 67 9.12 -9.04 14.73
N GLY A 68 7.99 -9.70 14.47
CA GLY A 68 7.01 -10.07 15.51
C GLY A 68 6.15 -8.90 16.00
N GLY A 69 6.08 -7.81 15.24
CA GLY A 69 5.22 -6.66 15.54
C GLY A 69 3.75 -6.94 15.21
N PRO A 70 2.85 -5.94 15.41
CA PRO A 70 1.42 -6.16 15.36
C PRO A 70 0.85 -6.22 13.93
N CYS A 71 1.66 -6.06 12.88
CA CYS A 71 1.17 -5.91 11.52
C CYS A 71 0.61 -7.23 10.95
N GLY A 72 -0.69 -7.26 10.67
CA GLY A 72 -1.40 -8.40 10.08
C GLY A 72 -1.55 -8.34 8.56
N GLY A 73 -1.38 -7.17 7.93
CA GLY A 73 -1.47 -7.05 6.46
C GLY A 73 -1.82 -5.66 5.96
N ALA A 74 -2.07 -5.56 4.66
CA ALA A 74 -2.50 -4.34 3.99
C ALA A 74 -3.40 -4.65 2.80
N LEU A 75 -4.41 -3.80 2.58
CA LEU A 75 -5.39 -3.89 1.51
C LEU A 75 -5.29 -2.62 0.66
N PHE A 76 -4.84 -2.76 -0.59
CA PHE A 76 -4.79 -1.63 -1.50
C PHE A 76 -6.19 -1.32 -2.02
N TRP A 77 -6.44 -0.04 -2.28
CA TRP A 77 -7.68 0.46 -2.85
C TRP A 77 -7.41 0.88 -4.30
N GLN A 78 -8.08 0.35 -5.31
CA GLN A 78 -8.99 -0.80 -5.29
C GLN A 78 -8.81 -1.61 -6.59
N VAL A 79 -9.28 -2.85 -6.62
CA VAL A 79 -9.33 -3.63 -7.87
C VAL A 79 -10.57 -3.26 -8.65
N MET A 80 -10.42 -3.10 -9.96
CA MET A 80 -11.53 -3.08 -10.92
C MET A 80 -11.25 -4.13 -12.00
N ASP A 81 -12.29 -4.75 -12.54
CA ASP A 81 -12.14 -5.68 -13.65
C ASP A 81 -12.06 -4.95 -15.00
N LEU A 82 -11.64 -5.67 -16.03
CA LEU A 82 -11.62 -5.18 -17.41
C LEU A 82 -13.02 -4.68 -17.82
N GLY A 83 -13.11 -3.46 -18.35
CA GLY A 83 -14.36 -2.86 -18.80
C GLY A 83 -15.13 -2.11 -17.70
N MET A 84 -14.64 -2.09 -16.45
CA MET A 84 -15.23 -1.35 -15.33
C MET A 84 -14.56 0.01 -15.08
N GLU A 85 -13.69 0.48 -15.97
CA GLU A 85 -12.90 1.70 -15.77
C GLU A 85 -13.77 2.97 -15.60
N ASN A 86 -15.00 2.94 -16.10
CA ASN A 86 -15.98 4.02 -15.90
C ASN A 86 -16.50 4.12 -14.45
N MET A 87 -16.29 3.10 -13.63
CA MET A 87 -16.59 3.10 -12.19
C MET A 87 -15.39 3.53 -11.34
N GLY A 88 -14.25 3.82 -11.98
CA GLY A 88 -13.00 4.18 -11.33
C GLY A 88 -13.06 5.51 -10.58
N ASP A 89 -12.56 5.50 -9.35
CA ASP A 89 -12.45 6.70 -8.51
C ASP A 89 -11.09 7.39 -8.62
N GLY A 90 -10.16 6.86 -9.43
CA GLY A 90 -8.81 7.38 -9.56
C GLY A 90 -7.74 6.42 -9.08
N TYR A 91 -8.11 5.50 -8.18
CA TYR A 91 -7.18 4.61 -7.49
C TYR A 91 -7.14 3.20 -8.06
N GLU A 92 -8.05 2.90 -8.99
CA GLU A 92 -8.25 1.56 -9.46
C GLU A 92 -7.00 0.95 -10.12
N ILE A 93 -6.83 -0.35 -9.87
CA ILE A 93 -5.85 -1.22 -10.48
C ILE A 93 -6.62 -2.31 -11.22
N VAL A 94 -6.57 -2.25 -12.55
CA VAL A 94 -7.02 -3.35 -13.41
C VAL A 94 -5.84 -4.30 -13.57
N LEU A 95 -5.86 -5.42 -12.84
CA LEU A 95 -4.71 -6.33 -12.71
C LEU A 95 -4.22 -6.84 -14.08
N GLN A 96 -5.15 -7.17 -14.98
CA GLN A 96 -4.85 -7.65 -16.33
C GLN A 96 -4.13 -6.60 -17.20
N LYS A 97 -4.18 -5.31 -16.82
CA LYS A 97 -3.50 -4.19 -17.51
C LYS A 97 -2.29 -3.66 -16.74
N SER A 98 -2.01 -4.17 -15.55
CA SER A 98 -1.06 -3.59 -14.59
C SER A 98 0.01 -4.60 -14.14
N SER A 99 0.73 -5.20 -15.09
CA SER A 99 1.63 -6.34 -14.82
C SER A 99 2.73 -6.05 -13.79
N SER A 100 3.27 -4.82 -13.75
CA SER A 100 4.27 -4.42 -12.75
C SER A 100 3.66 -4.33 -11.35
N THR A 101 2.50 -3.70 -11.24
CA THR A 101 1.75 -3.60 -9.97
C THR A 101 1.29 -4.97 -9.47
N ASP A 102 0.80 -5.84 -10.36
CA ASP A 102 0.41 -7.22 -10.07
C ASP A 102 1.60 -8.03 -9.53
N SER A 103 2.78 -7.89 -10.14
CA SER A 103 4.01 -8.53 -9.66
C SER A 103 4.40 -8.09 -8.25
N ILE A 104 4.21 -6.82 -7.89
CA ILE A 104 4.47 -6.28 -6.56
C ILE A 104 3.49 -6.87 -5.53
N ILE A 105 2.20 -6.92 -5.88
CA ILE A 105 1.15 -7.50 -5.03
C ILE A 105 1.48 -8.98 -4.79
N TYR A 106 1.75 -9.75 -5.85
CA TYR A 106 2.13 -11.15 -5.76
C TYR A 106 3.38 -11.36 -4.89
N ALA A 107 4.43 -10.57 -5.10
CA ALA A 107 5.65 -10.66 -4.32
C ALA A 107 5.40 -10.40 -2.82
N GLN A 108 4.56 -9.42 -2.48
CA GLN A 108 4.17 -9.18 -1.09
C GLN A 108 3.39 -10.37 -0.52
N SER A 109 2.40 -10.89 -1.22
CA SER A 109 1.62 -12.05 -0.78
C SER A 109 2.53 -13.26 -0.49
N LYS A 110 3.50 -13.52 -1.39
CA LYS A 110 4.51 -14.58 -1.19
C LYS A 110 5.37 -14.34 0.04
N ARG A 111 5.89 -13.12 0.22
CA ARG A 111 6.70 -12.75 1.41
C ARG A 111 5.92 -12.95 2.70
N MET A 112 4.69 -12.44 2.77
CA MET A 112 3.84 -12.59 3.95
C MET A 112 3.51 -14.05 4.24
N SER A 113 3.22 -14.87 3.21
CA SER A 113 2.94 -16.30 3.38
C SER A 113 4.13 -17.13 3.89
N SER A 114 5.34 -16.58 3.80
CA SER A 114 6.56 -17.23 4.29
C SER A 114 6.91 -16.85 5.73
N LEU A 115 6.16 -15.93 6.34
CA LEU A 115 6.26 -15.61 7.75
C LEU A 115 5.58 -16.74 8.55
N HIS A 116 6.22 -17.11 9.66
CA HIS A 116 5.86 -18.27 10.50
C HIS A 116 4.47 -18.17 11.12
#